data_AF-A0A2E5JRJ9-F1
#
_entry.id   AF-A0A2E5JRJ9-F1
#
_cell.length_a   1.000
_cell.length_b   1.000
_cell.length_c   1.000
_cell.angle_alpha   90.00
_cell.angle_beta   90.00
_cell.angle_gamma   90.00
#
_symmetry.space_group_name_H-M   'P 1'
#
loop_
_entity.id
_entity.type
_entity.pdbx_description
1 polymer ?
#
loop_
_entity_poly.entity_id
_entity_poly.type
_entity_poly.pdbx_seq_one_letter_code
_entity_poly.pdbx_strand_id
1 'polypeptide(L)'
;MNNRIVVEIIGLLSVIGSLVFVGLEINQNTSAVRGATQQDISYQISEMYKIGVENDKIASIMSRSYQGLKKSELTDTEYLQFWLYSMLGYRRVENIYLQYKNGFLTEEAFDRIGMSFYRTPIQLEIWKERKEDFDPEFAAFFEKLRDGEIQ
;
A
#
# COMPACT_ATOMS: atom_id res chain seq x y z
N MET A 1 28.97 -43.25 -34.56
CA MET A 1 27.98 -42.76 -33.57
C MET A 1 27.04 -41.83 -34.32
N ASN A 2 25.75 -42.15 -34.34
CA ASN A 2 24.80 -41.70 -35.37
C ASN A 2 24.53 -40.19 -35.23
N ASN A 3 24.73 -39.38 -36.27
CA ASN A 3 24.55 -37.90 -36.26
C ASN A 3 23.21 -37.45 -35.65
N ARG A 4 22.19 -38.30 -35.79
CA ARG A 4 20.88 -38.14 -35.16
C ARG A 4 20.95 -37.99 -33.63
N ILE A 5 21.74 -38.80 -32.94
CA ILE A 5 21.87 -38.76 -31.47
C ILE A 5 22.50 -37.43 -31.04
N VAL A 6 23.48 -36.93 -31.80
CA VAL A 6 24.12 -35.63 -31.52
C VAL A 6 23.11 -34.49 -31.68
N VAL A 7 22.30 -34.50 -32.74
CA VAL A 7 21.25 -33.50 -32.96
C VAL A 7 20.17 -33.57 -31.88
N GLU A 8 19.76 -34.77 -31.46
CA GLU A 8 18.79 -34.97 -30.36
C GLU A 8 19.32 -34.43 -29.02
N ILE A 9 20.60 -34.69 -28.70
CA ILE A 9 21.25 -34.16 -27.48
C ILE A 9 21.32 -32.63 -27.52
N ILE A 10 21.74 -32.05 -28.65
CA ILE A 10 21.79 -30.58 -28.81
C ILE A 10 20.40 -29.98 -28.67
N GLY A 11 19.39 -30.56 -29.32
CA GLY A 11 18.01 -30.10 -29.22
C GLY A 11 17.49 -30.14 -27.78
N LEU A 12 17.75 -31.24 -27.06
CA LEU A 12 17.37 -31.36 -25.64
C LEU A 12 18.07 -30.29 -24.78
N LEU A 13 19.38 -30.09 -24.97
CA LEU A 13 20.14 -29.07 -24.23
C LEU A 13 19.66 -27.66 -24.57
N SER A 14 19.29 -27.38 -25.83
CA SER A 14 18.70 -26.10 -26.22
C SER A 14 17.36 -25.86 -25.51
N VAL A 15 16.48 -26.86 -25.44
CA VAL A 15 15.20 -26.73 -24.71
C VAL A 15 15.43 -26.47 -23.23
N ILE A 16 16.33 -27.22 -22.58
CA ILE A 16 16.68 -26.99 -21.17
C ILE A 16 17.25 -25.58 -20.97
N GLY A 17 18.17 -25.15 -21.84
CA GLY A 17 18.74 -23.80 -21.81
C GLY A 17 17.68 -22.71 -21.96
N SER A 18 16.72 -22.88 -22.87
CA SER A 18 15.59 -21.95 -23.03
C SER A 18 14.71 -21.89 -21.78
N LEU A 19 14.42 -23.03 -21.13
CA LEU A 19 13.63 -23.03 -19.89
C LEU A 19 14.35 -22.33 -18.74
N VAL A 20 15.65 -22.51 -18.61
CA VAL A 20 16.47 -21.78 -17.62
C VAL A 20 16.44 -20.28 -17.90
N PHE A 21 16.63 -19.88 -19.15
CA PHE A 21 16.56 -18.48 -19.56
C PHE A 21 15.21 -17.84 -19.22
N VAL A 22 14.10 -18.51 -19.56
CA VAL A 22 12.73 -18.05 -19.21
C VAL A 22 12.55 -17.94 -17.69
N GLY A 23 13.06 -18.90 -16.92
CA GLY A 23 13.02 -18.84 -15.45
C GLY A 23 13.76 -17.61 -14.90
N LEU A 24 14.91 -17.26 -15.47
CA LEU A 24 15.67 -16.06 -15.11
C LEU A 24 14.93 -14.77 -15.51
N GLU A 25 14.34 -14.71 -16.70
CA GLU A 25 13.54 -13.56 -17.14
C GLU A 25 12.32 -13.33 -16.24
N ILE A 26 11.60 -14.40 -15.87
CA ILE A 26 10.46 -14.31 -14.95
C ILE A 26 10.90 -13.79 -13.58
N ASN A 27 12.05 -14.25 -13.07
CA ASN A 27 12.59 -13.79 -11.79
C ASN A 27 12.97 -12.30 -11.83
N GLN A 28 13.64 -11.86 -12.91
CA GLN A 28 14.00 -10.46 -13.10
C GLN A 28 12.76 -9.58 -13.25
N ASN A 29 11.77 -10.03 -14.02
CA ASN A 29 10.50 -9.32 -14.18
C ASN A 29 9.78 -9.18 -12.83
N THR A 30 9.70 -10.27 -12.05
CA THR A 30 9.10 -10.25 -10.70
C THR A 30 9.82 -9.25 -9.78
N SER A 31 11.15 -9.21 -9.83
CA SER A 31 11.95 -8.26 -9.06
C SER A 31 11.71 -6.81 -9.49
N ALA A 32 11.62 -6.56 -10.80
CA ALA A 32 11.32 -5.24 -11.34
C ALA A 32 9.92 -4.75 -10.93
N VAL A 33 8.91 -5.63 -10.99
CA VAL A 33 7.53 -5.32 -10.57
C VAL A 33 7.47 -4.99 -9.07
N ARG A 34 8.19 -5.73 -8.22
CA ARG A 34 8.32 -5.40 -6.79
C ARG A 34 8.95 -4.03 -6.57
N GLY A 35 10.03 -3.72 -7.29
CA GLY A 35 10.68 -2.41 -7.25
C GLY A 35 9.74 -1.27 -7.65
N ALA A 36 8.98 -1.44 -8.74
CA ALA A 36 7.97 -0.48 -9.18
C ALA A 36 6.86 -0.28 -8.14
N THR A 37 6.36 -1.37 -7.54
CA THR A 37 5.34 -1.31 -6.47
C THR A 37 5.82 -0.51 -5.27
N GLN A 38 7.08 -0.72 -4.84
CA GLN A 38 7.67 0.04 -3.74
C GLN A 38 7.78 1.53 -4.08
N GLN A 39 8.19 1.85 -5.32
CA GLN A 39 8.27 3.23 -5.80
C GLN A 39 6.90 3.91 -5.83
N ASP A 40 5.86 3.21 -6.30
CA ASP A 40 4.49 3.74 -6.37
C ASP A 40 3.93 4.05 -4.97
N ILE A 41 4.15 3.16 -4.00
CA ILE A 41 3.74 3.40 -2.60
C ILE A 41 4.48 4.61 -2.03
N SER A 42 5.78 4.74 -2.29
CA SER A 42 6.58 5.91 -1.87
C SER A 42 6.12 7.21 -2.55
N TYR A 43 5.68 7.13 -3.81
CA TYR A 43 5.12 8.27 -4.53
C TYR A 43 3.79 8.73 -3.92
N GLN A 44 2.88 7.79 -3.59
CA GLN A 44 1.61 8.12 -2.93
C GLN A 44 1.81 8.87 -1.59
N ILE A 45 2.81 8.48 -0.79
CA ILE A 45 3.16 9.20 0.45
C ILE A 45 3.63 10.62 0.14
N SER A 46 4.52 10.76 -0.84
CA SER A 46 5.08 12.05 -1.23
C SER A 46 3.97 13.02 -1.65
N GLU A 47 3.00 12.55 -2.43
CA GLU A 47 1.83 13.36 -2.82
C GLU A 47 0.96 13.74 -1.60
N MET A 48 0.75 12.85 -0.65
CA MET A 48 0.04 13.19 0.60
C MET A 48 0.77 14.26 1.42
N TYR A 49 2.11 14.20 1.50
CA TYR A 49 2.90 15.24 2.17
C TYR A 49 2.90 16.54 1.40
N LYS A 50 2.96 16.49 0.07
CA LYS A 50 2.87 17.68 -0.78
C LYS A 50 1.55 18.43 -0.56
N ILE A 51 0.42 17.73 -0.43
CA ILE A 51 -0.86 18.37 -0.08
C ILE A 51 -0.76 19.11 1.26
N GLY A 52 -0.13 18.50 2.27
CA GLY A 52 0.09 19.15 3.57
C GLY A 52 1.02 20.36 3.49
N VAL A 53 2.02 20.33 2.60
CA VAL A 53 2.97 21.45 2.39
C VAL A 53 2.32 22.61 1.63
N GLU A 54 1.49 22.31 0.63
CA GLU A 54 0.91 23.31 -0.28
C GLU A 54 -0.45 23.86 0.19
N ASN A 55 -1.05 23.27 1.23
CA ASN A 55 -2.38 23.66 1.71
C ASN A 55 -2.38 23.91 3.22
N ASP A 56 -2.24 25.19 3.61
CA ASP A 56 -2.22 25.64 5.01
C ASP A 56 -3.44 25.17 5.82
N LYS A 57 -4.60 25.06 5.17
CA LYS A 57 -5.83 24.61 5.83
C LYS A 57 -5.74 23.12 6.19
N ILE A 58 -5.30 22.27 5.27
CA ILE A 58 -5.05 20.85 5.57
C ILE A 58 -3.94 20.71 6.61
N ALA A 59 -2.86 21.49 6.50
CA ALA A 59 -1.77 21.48 7.49
C ALA A 59 -2.28 21.83 8.91
N SER A 60 -3.12 22.85 9.02
CA SER A 60 -3.74 23.27 10.27
C SER A 60 -4.66 22.19 10.86
N ILE A 61 -5.53 21.59 10.04
CA ILE A 61 -6.42 20.50 10.48
C ILE A 61 -5.61 19.27 10.88
N MET A 62 -4.55 18.92 10.13
CA MET A 62 -3.61 17.84 10.47
C MET A 62 -2.97 18.07 11.83
N SER A 63 -2.43 19.28 12.09
CA SER A 63 -1.84 19.62 13.38
C SER A 63 -2.85 19.51 14.53
N ARG A 64 -4.06 20.04 14.35
CA ARG A 64 -5.16 19.94 15.32
C ARG A 64 -5.63 18.50 15.52
N SER A 65 -5.57 17.64 14.50
CA SER A 65 -5.96 16.22 14.62
C SER A 65 -5.16 15.49 15.69
N TYR A 66 -3.84 15.71 15.74
CA TYR A 66 -2.97 15.16 16.77
C TYR A 66 -3.21 15.75 18.17
N GLN A 67 -3.88 16.90 18.25
CA GLN A 67 -4.27 17.55 19.50
C GLN A 67 -5.67 17.15 19.99
N GLY A 68 -6.32 16.22 19.29
CA GLY A 68 -7.62 15.68 19.71
C GLY A 68 -8.84 16.33 19.07
N LEU A 69 -8.67 16.99 17.93
CA LEU A 69 -9.76 17.55 17.12
C LEU A 69 -10.89 16.52 16.90
N LYS A 70 -12.14 16.99 17.01
CA LYS A 70 -13.37 16.23 16.69
C LYS A 70 -14.11 16.83 15.51
N LYS A 71 -15.00 16.05 14.87
CA LYS A 71 -15.79 16.51 13.71
C LYS A 71 -16.62 17.75 14.02
N SER A 72 -17.17 17.85 15.23
CA SER A 72 -17.99 18.98 15.67
C SER A 72 -17.26 20.33 15.70
N GLU A 73 -15.93 20.32 15.63
CA GLU A 73 -15.08 21.53 15.64
C GLU A 73 -14.67 21.98 14.23
N LEU A 74 -15.18 21.31 13.19
CA LEU A 74 -14.96 21.63 11.79
C LEU A 74 -16.27 22.09 11.16
N THR A 75 -16.15 23.05 10.24
CA THR A 75 -17.22 23.33 9.28
C THR A 75 -17.45 22.14 8.35
N ASP A 76 -18.62 22.03 7.73
CA ASP A 76 -18.93 20.96 6.78
C ASP A 76 -17.90 20.87 5.65
N THR A 77 -17.42 22.03 5.15
CA THR A 77 -16.40 22.10 4.10
C THR A 77 -15.02 21.66 4.60
N GLU A 78 -14.64 22.03 5.82
CA GLU A 78 -13.40 21.54 6.44
C GLU A 78 -13.43 20.04 6.65
N TYR A 79 -14.53 19.53 7.19
CA TYR A 79 -14.72 18.11 7.36
C TYR A 79 -14.66 17.40 6.01
N LEU A 80 -15.37 17.91 4.99
CA LEU A 80 -15.35 17.37 3.62
C LEU A 80 -13.92 17.24 3.08
N GLN A 81 -13.15 18.32 3.13
CA GLN A 81 -11.78 18.32 2.65
C GLN A 81 -10.88 17.36 3.44
N PHE A 82 -11.04 17.32 4.76
CA PHE A 82 -10.19 16.49 5.61
C PHE A 82 -10.53 15.00 5.51
N TRP A 83 -11.81 14.61 5.42
CA TRP A 83 -12.14 13.20 5.22
C TRP A 83 -11.71 12.71 3.84
N LEU A 84 -11.80 13.54 2.79
CA LEU A 84 -11.26 13.21 1.47
C LEU A 84 -9.73 12.98 1.52
N TYR A 85 -9.01 13.85 2.22
CA TYR A 85 -7.58 13.65 2.48
C TYR A 85 -7.32 12.34 3.24
N SER A 86 -8.14 12.04 4.24
CA SER A 86 -8.03 10.81 5.04
C SER A 86 -8.26 9.55 4.20
N MET A 87 -9.20 9.60 3.24
CA MET A 87 -9.44 8.51 2.31
C MET A 87 -8.26 8.20 1.41
N LEU A 88 -7.43 9.18 1.05
CA LEU A 88 -6.16 8.91 0.35
C LEU A 88 -5.26 8.02 1.22
N GLY A 89 -5.19 8.32 2.53
CA GLY A 89 -4.47 7.51 3.50
C GLY A 89 -5.02 6.10 3.62
N TYR A 90 -6.33 5.95 3.83
CA TYR A 90 -6.96 4.64 3.95
C TYR A 90 -6.78 3.79 2.69
N ARG A 91 -6.96 4.36 1.49
CA ARG A 91 -6.75 3.65 0.21
C ARG A 91 -5.29 3.26 0.01
N ARG A 92 -4.34 4.06 0.47
CA ARG A 92 -2.93 3.69 0.49
C ARG A 92 -2.69 2.47 1.39
N VAL A 93 -3.27 2.44 2.60
CA VAL A 93 -3.11 1.29 3.51
C VAL A 93 -3.77 0.04 2.94
N GLU A 94 -4.93 0.17 2.30
CA GLU A 94 -5.59 -0.92 1.55
C GLU A 94 -4.70 -1.44 0.42
N ASN A 95 -4.05 -0.55 -0.32
CA ASN A 95 -3.10 -0.96 -1.36
C ASN A 95 -1.93 -1.77 -0.76
N ILE A 96 -1.33 -1.32 0.34
CA ILE A 96 -0.25 -2.05 1.03
C ILE A 96 -0.75 -3.43 1.48
N TYR A 97 -1.95 -3.51 2.07
CA TYR A 97 -2.58 -4.76 2.48
C TYR A 97 -2.77 -5.74 1.30
N LEU A 98 -3.28 -5.26 0.17
CA LEU A 98 -3.47 -6.09 -1.03
C LEU A 98 -2.12 -6.58 -1.59
N GLN A 99 -1.09 -5.74 -1.59
CA GLN A 99 0.24 -6.13 -2.06
C GLN A 99 0.94 -7.12 -1.11
N TYR A 100 0.69 -7.01 0.19
CA TYR A 100 1.09 -8.01 1.17
C TYR A 100 0.38 -9.35 0.92
N LYS A 101 -0.96 -9.33 0.78
CA LYS A 101 -1.77 -10.54 0.50
C LYS A 101 -1.33 -11.27 -0.78
N ASN A 102 -0.85 -10.52 -1.78
CA ASN A 102 -0.34 -11.05 -3.03
C ASN A 102 1.14 -11.49 -2.99
N GLY A 103 1.84 -11.35 -1.85
CA GLY A 103 3.24 -11.76 -1.69
C GLY A 103 4.27 -10.84 -2.35
N PHE A 104 3.88 -9.60 -2.67
CA PHE A 104 4.78 -8.58 -3.18
C PHE A 104 5.46 -7.79 -2.06
N LEU A 105 4.79 -7.65 -0.91
CA LEU A 105 5.33 -7.01 0.29
C LEU A 105 5.39 -8.00 1.46
N THR A 106 6.27 -7.70 2.41
CA THR A 106 6.36 -8.36 3.71
C THR A 106 5.61 -7.57 4.77
N GLU A 107 5.41 -8.15 5.95
CA GLU A 107 4.73 -7.52 7.09
C GLU A 107 5.41 -6.21 7.55
N GLU A 108 6.73 -6.10 7.36
CA GLU A 108 7.51 -4.87 7.60
C GLU A 108 6.98 -3.63 6.83
N ALA A 109 6.20 -3.83 5.76
CA ALA A 109 5.56 -2.73 5.05
C ALA A 109 4.55 -1.98 5.94
N PHE A 110 3.96 -2.64 6.93
CA PHE A 110 2.97 -2.04 7.83
C PHE A 110 3.60 -1.10 8.87
N ASP A 111 4.84 -1.36 9.29
CA ASP A 111 5.59 -0.50 10.21
C ASP A 111 5.77 0.93 9.67
N ARG A 112 5.77 1.08 8.34
CA ARG A 112 5.99 2.34 7.63
C ARG A 112 4.71 3.12 7.36
N ILE A 113 3.57 2.68 7.87
CA ILE A 113 2.29 3.37 7.64
C ILE A 113 2.15 4.62 8.50
N GLY A 114 2.69 4.60 9.73
CA GLY A 114 2.48 5.69 10.70
C GLY A 114 1.08 5.67 11.32
N MET A 115 0.77 4.62 12.09
CA MET A 115 -0.59 4.40 12.64
C MET A 115 -1.08 5.48 13.62
N SER A 116 -0.21 6.35 14.13
CA SER A 116 -0.59 7.43 15.05
C SER A 116 -1.64 8.37 14.47
N PHE A 117 -1.57 8.66 13.16
CA PHE A 117 -2.55 9.50 12.47
C PHE A 117 -3.96 8.91 12.57
N TYR A 118 -4.10 7.61 12.25
CA TYR A 118 -5.38 6.90 12.22
C TYR A 118 -5.98 6.64 13.61
N ARG A 119 -5.21 6.89 14.68
CA ARG A 119 -5.66 6.80 16.08
C ARG A 119 -6.19 8.12 16.63
N THR A 120 -6.12 9.22 15.87
CA THR A 120 -6.65 10.51 16.32
C THR A 120 -8.19 10.48 16.40
N PRO A 121 -8.82 11.27 17.29
CA PRO A 121 -10.28 11.22 17.48
C PRO A 121 -11.07 11.46 16.18
N ILE A 122 -10.70 12.49 15.41
CA ILE A 122 -11.30 12.77 14.12
C ILE A 122 -11.18 11.60 13.13
N GLN A 123 -10.06 10.87 13.13
CA GLN A 123 -9.91 9.71 12.24
C GLN A 123 -10.79 8.53 12.66
N LEU A 124 -10.98 8.31 13.96
CA LEU A 124 -11.92 7.30 14.45
C LEU A 124 -13.36 7.63 14.05
N GLU A 125 -13.74 8.91 14.10
CA GLU A 125 -15.05 9.38 13.64
C GLU A 125 -15.23 9.20 12.12
N ILE A 126 -14.22 9.60 11.32
CA ILE A 126 -14.23 9.40 9.87
C ILE A 126 -14.32 7.90 9.54
N TRP A 127 -13.49 7.07 10.16
CA TRP A 127 -13.49 5.63 9.93
C TRP A 127 -14.85 5.00 10.25
N LYS A 128 -15.46 5.38 11.38
CA LYS A 128 -16.79 4.89 11.75
C LYS A 128 -17.85 5.20 10.69
N GLU A 129 -17.77 6.37 10.05
CA GLU A 129 -18.71 6.78 8.99
C GLU A 129 -18.42 6.15 7.64
N ARG A 130 -17.18 5.70 7.38
CA ARG A 130 -16.70 5.36 6.03
C ARG A 130 -16.19 3.94 5.86
N LYS A 131 -16.03 3.16 6.93
CA LYS A 131 -15.47 1.80 6.84
C LYS A 131 -16.26 0.86 5.94
N GLU A 132 -17.56 1.13 5.73
CA GLU A 132 -18.41 0.37 4.82
C GLU A 132 -18.09 0.61 3.33
N ASP A 133 -17.30 1.64 3.00
CA ASP A 133 -16.79 1.91 1.65
C ASP A 133 -15.59 1.00 1.26
N PHE A 134 -15.18 0.11 2.17
CA PHE A 134 -14.05 -0.79 2.02
C PHE A 134 -14.47 -2.26 2.07
N ASP A 135 -13.60 -3.12 1.54
CA ASP A 135 -13.78 -4.56 1.70
C ASP A 135 -13.80 -4.95 3.21
N PRO A 136 -14.74 -5.79 3.66
CA PRO A 136 -14.86 -6.15 5.08
C PRO A 136 -13.61 -6.82 5.66
N GLU A 137 -12.87 -7.59 4.86
CA GLU A 137 -11.62 -8.23 5.30
C GLU A 137 -10.54 -7.18 5.56
N PHE A 138 -10.41 -6.20 4.65
CA PHE A 138 -9.51 -5.07 4.84
C PHE A 138 -9.92 -4.24 6.05
N ALA A 139 -11.21 -3.93 6.21
CA ALA A 139 -11.68 -3.13 7.35
C ALA A 139 -11.33 -3.79 8.69
N ALA A 140 -11.54 -5.10 8.80
CA ALA A 140 -11.17 -5.87 9.99
C ALA A 140 -9.64 -5.91 10.21
N PHE A 141 -8.86 -6.10 9.14
CA PHE A 141 -7.39 -6.03 9.21
C PHE A 141 -6.91 -4.66 9.69
N PHE A 142 -7.44 -3.59 9.10
CA PHE A 142 -7.06 -2.22 9.41
C PHE A 142 -7.35 -1.86 10.87
N GLU A 143 -8.51 -2.26 11.39
CA GLU A 143 -8.87 -2.04 12.80
C GLU A 143 -7.88 -2.74 13.73
N LYS A 144 -7.53 -4.00 13.47
CA LYS A 144 -6.52 -4.72 14.26
C LYS A 144 -5.13 -4.08 14.17
N LEU A 145 -4.70 -3.69 12.98
CA LEU A 145 -3.42 -3.00 12.78
C LEU A 145 -3.40 -1.64 13.51
N ARG A 146 -4.50 -0.89 13.44
CA ARG A 146 -4.66 0.39 14.14
C ARG A 146 -4.63 0.18 15.63
N ASP A 147 -5.27 -0.84 16.16
CA ASP A 147 -5.41 -1.02 17.60
C ASP A 147 -4.21 -1.74 18.23
N GLY A 148 -3.22 -2.13 17.40
CA GLY A 148 -1.96 -2.74 17.84
C GLY A 148 -2.10 -4.23 18.15
N GLU A 149 -3.08 -4.90 17.54
CA GLU A 149 -3.38 -6.32 17.72
C GLU A 149 -2.63 -7.23 16.73
N ILE A 150 -1.86 -6.64 15.81
CA ILE A 150 -1.00 -7.33 14.84
C ILE A 150 0.43 -6.82 15.07
N GLN A 151 1.35 -7.74 15.35
CA GLN A 151 2.81 -7.54 15.49
C GLN A 151 3.54 -8.43 14.52
#